data_AF-A0A453CWU8-F1
#
_entry.id   AF-A0A453CWU8-F1
#
_cell.length_a   1.000
_cell.length_b   1.000
_cell.length_c   1.000
_cell.angle_alpha   90.00
_cell.angle_beta   90.00
_cell.angle_gamma   90.00
#
_symmetry.space_group_name_H-M   'P 1'
#
loop_
_entity.id
_entity.type
_entity.pdbx_description
1 polymer ?
#
loop_
_entity_poly.entity_id
_entity_poly.type
_entity_poly.pdbx_seq_one_letter_code
_entity_poly.pdbx_strand_id
1 'polypeptide(L)'
;MVVNALATILDKAKAAGHIHGIVPHLVGGGGVSLLQYADDTINMVEGSAVDITNLKFLLLCFQQMSSLKINFDKSAVMVLGYGPDECQSIADCLNCQLGSFPTSYLGIPISDSRLTVAELLPTVTKLQHRVEPWQGRWLSKAARTVLINSSLSSLLLFIMSFYNLHETLHHEIAKFQARFFWAGEGDK
;
A
#
# COMPACT_ATOMS: atom_id res chain seq x y z
N MET A 1 12.51 -11.68 -16.69
CA MET A 1 12.97 -10.60 -17.60
C MET A 1 11.87 -9.60 -17.98
N VAL A 2 10.58 -9.95 -17.91
CA VAL A 2 9.45 -9.03 -18.21
C VAL A 2 9.16 -8.03 -17.08
N VAL A 3 9.39 -8.40 -15.81
CA VAL A 3 9.07 -7.55 -14.63
C VAL A 3 9.74 -6.18 -14.69
N ASN A 4 10.97 -6.09 -15.22
CA ASN A 4 11.70 -4.82 -15.30
C ASN A 4 11.39 -4.00 -16.57
N ALA A 5 10.55 -4.50 -17.48
CA ALA A 5 10.30 -3.79 -18.74
C ALA A 5 9.58 -2.46 -18.53
N LEU A 6 8.55 -2.43 -17.67
CA LEU A 6 7.83 -1.20 -17.33
C LEU A 6 8.76 -0.19 -16.64
N ALA A 7 9.51 -0.64 -15.64
CA ALA A 7 10.51 0.19 -14.96
C ALA A 7 11.51 0.81 -15.97
N THR A 8 12.03 -0.01 -16.89
CA THR A 8 12.98 0.46 -17.92
C THR A 8 12.36 1.48 -18.87
N ILE A 9 11.09 1.33 -19.23
CA ILE A 9 10.36 2.29 -20.08
C ILE A 9 10.22 3.63 -19.35
N LEU A 10 9.79 3.61 -18.08
CA LEU A 10 9.61 4.82 -17.28
C LEU A 10 10.93 5.51 -16.97
N ASP A 11 11.99 4.76 -16.66
CA ASP A 11 13.32 5.33 -16.43
C ASP A 11 13.88 6.02 -17.67
N LYS A 12 13.68 5.43 -18.86
CA LYS A 12 14.06 6.08 -20.12
C LYS A 12 13.24 7.33 -20.41
N ALA A 13 11.94 7.28 -20.18
CA ALA A 13 11.06 8.44 -20.36
C ALA A 13 11.44 9.58 -19.40
N LYS A 14 11.79 9.25 -18.16
CA LYS A 14 12.28 10.19 -17.16
C LYS A 14 13.63 10.80 -17.55
N ALA A 15 14.58 9.98 -18.01
CA ALA A 15 15.88 10.47 -18.49
C ALA A 15 15.75 11.38 -19.72
N ALA A 16 14.72 11.19 -20.54
CA ALA A 16 14.40 12.03 -21.69
C ALA A 16 13.55 13.28 -21.34
N GLY A 17 13.12 13.44 -20.08
CA GLY A 17 12.27 14.56 -19.64
C GLY A 17 10.82 14.48 -20.14
N HIS A 18 10.34 13.29 -20.52
CA HIS A 18 8.95 13.08 -20.94
C HIS A 18 8.00 12.88 -19.76
N ILE A 19 8.52 12.38 -18.65
CA ILE A 19 7.78 12.25 -17.40
C ILE A 19 8.66 12.70 -16.24
N HIS A 20 8.05 13.31 -15.23
CA HIS A 20 8.74 13.74 -14.01
C HIS A 20 8.26 12.92 -12.83
N GLY A 21 9.19 12.24 -12.16
CA GLY A 21 8.89 11.47 -10.94
C GLY A 21 8.69 12.39 -9.75
N ILE A 22 8.08 11.86 -8.68
CA ILE A 22 7.85 12.65 -7.47
C ILE A 22 9.12 12.75 -6.62
N VAL A 23 9.20 13.82 -5.82
CA VAL A 23 10.23 14.03 -4.80
C VAL A 23 11.68 13.94 -5.34
N PRO A 24 12.02 14.66 -6.43
CA PRO A 24 13.36 14.61 -7.04
C PRO A 24 14.47 15.13 -6.13
N HIS A 25 14.13 15.86 -5.07
CA HIS A 25 15.06 16.37 -4.07
C HIS A 25 15.50 15.33 -3.03
N LEU A 26 14.74 14.24 -2.83
CA LEU A 26 15.12 13.13 -1.93
C LEU A 26 15.68 11.94 -2.69
N VAL A 27 15.29 11.75 -3.96
CA VAL A 27 15.70 10.62 -4.78
C VAL A 27 16.36 11.10 -6.07
N GLY A 28 17.64 10.77 -6.23
CA GLY A 28 18.41 11.09 -7.43
C GLY A 28 17.81 10.49 -8.71
N GLY A 29 18.23 11.00 -9.87
CA GLY A 29 17.77 10.49 -11.16
C GLY A 29 16.32 10.89 -11.49
N GLY A 30 15.88 12.08 -11.08
CA GLY A 30 14.59 12.66 -11.47
C GLY A 30 13.38 12.22 -10.64
N GLY A 31 13.60 11.71 -9.42
CA GLY A 31 12.52 11.31 -8.51
C GLY A 31 12.03 9.87 -8.71
N VAL A 32 11.07 9.49 -7.86
CA VAL A 32 10.43 8.16 -7.86
C VAL A 32 9.29 8.16 -8.85
N SER A 33 9.31 7.22 -9.80
CA SER A 33 8.27 7.10 -10.83
C SER A 33 7.44 5.82 -10.72
N LEU A 34 7.96 4.78 -10.05
CA LEU A 34 7.37 3.45 -10.00
C LEU A 34 7.65 2.77 -8.67
N LEU A 35 6.60 2.17 -8.08
CA LEU A 35 6.69 1.20 -7.02
C LEU A 35 5.97 -0.07 -7.48
N GLN A 36 6.68 -1.19 -7.56
CA GLN A 36 6.14 -2.43 -8.12
C GLN A 36 6.42 -3.62 -7.20
N TYR A 37 5.38 -4.40 -6.92
CA TYR A 37 5.48 -5.68 -6.25
C TYR A 37 4.53 -6.67 -6.92
N ALA A 38 5.08 -7.69 -7.58
CA ALA A 38 4.31 -8.62 -8.42
C ALA A 38 3.40 -7.86 -9.41
N ASP A 39 2.08 -8.00 -9.26
CA ASP A 39 1.03 -7.33 -10.02
C ASP A 39 0.57 -5.99 -9.42
N ASP A 40 0.88 -5.72 -8.14
CA ASP A 40 0.54 -4.49 -7.45
C ASP A 40 1.54 -3.37 -7.81
N THR A 41 1.12 -2.50 -8.73
CA THR A 41 1.97 -1.44 -9.31
C THR A 41 1.39 -0.06 -9.04
N ILE A 42 2.20 0.85 -8.47
CA ILE A 42 1.89 2.27 -8.31
C ILE A 42 2.84 3.07 -9.20
N ASN A 43 2.27 3.87 -10.10
CA ASN A 43 2.99 4.87 -10.88
C ASN A 43 2.87 6.23 -10.18
N MET A 44 3.99 6.94 -10.04
CA MET A 44 4.05 8.24 -9.39
C MET A 44 4.62 9.26 -10.38
N VAL A 45 3.86 10.27 -10.74
CA VAL A 45 4.29 11.29 -11.70
C VAL A 45 3.75 12.65 -11.26
N GLU A 46 4.44 13.70 -11.67
CA GLU A 46 3.90 15.06 -11.55
C GLU A 46 2.56 15.18 -12.30
N GLY A 47 1.64 15.98 -11.77
CA GLY A 47 0.27 16.10 -12.28
C GLY A 47 0.13 16.98 -13.52
N SER A 48 1.21 17.29 -14.24
CA SER A 48 1.12 18.11 -15.44
C SER A 48 0.38 17.38 -16.56
N ALA A 49 -0.39 18.10 -17.39
CA ALA A 49 -1.12 17.48 -18.49
C ALA A 49 -0.21 16.71 -19.47
N VAL A 50 1.04 17.17 -19.62
CA VAL A 50 2.06 16.51 -20.44
C VAL A 50 2.50 15.19 -19.82
N ASP A 51 2.81 15.17 -18.52
CA ASP A 51 3.23 13.94 -17.82
C ASP A 51 2.12 12.89 -17.82
N ILE A 52 0.87 13.29 -17.58
CA ILE A 52 -0.29 12.38 -17.57
C ILE A 52 -0.52 11.77 -18.97
N THR A 53 -0.47 12.59 -20.02
CA THR A 53 -0.62 12.12 -21.40
C THR A 53 0.49 11.16 -21.79
N ASN A 54 1.74 11.51 -21.44
CA ASN A 54 2.90 10.66 -21.72
C ASN A 54 2.85 9.36 -20.94
N LEU A 55 2.45 9.38 -19.67
CA LEU A 55 2.24 8.17 -18.88
C LEU A 55 1.22 7.25 -19.55
N LYS A 56 0.06 7.76 -19.96
CA LYS A 56 -0.96 6.97 -20.65
C LYS A 56 -0.39 6.30 -21.90
N PHE A 57 0.33 7.05 -22.71
CA PHE A 57 0.98 6.54 -23.92
C PHE A 57 1.98 5.43 -23.59
N LEU A 58 2.86 5.63 -22.62
CA LEU A 58 3.87 4.64 -22.21
C LEU A 58 3.24 3.35 -21.68
N LEU A 59 2.15 3.45 -20.91
CA LEU A 59 1.39 2.29 -20.43
C LEU A 59 0.77 1.50 -21.58
N LEU A 60 0.22 2.18 -22.59
CA LEU A 60 -0.32 1.53 -23.79
C LEU A 60 0.79 0.86 -24.61
N CYS A 61 1.94 1.52 -24.78
CA CYS A 61 3.11 0.91 -25.41
C CYS A 61 3.58 -0.34 -24.66
N PHE A 62 3.65 -0.28 -23.33
CA PHE A 62 4.00 -1.43 -22.51
C PHE A 62 3.00 -2.59 -22.69
N GLN A 63 1.70 -2.31 -22.71
CA GLN A 63 0.66 -3.32 -22.95
C GLN A 63 0.82 -3.99 -24.32
N GLN A 64 1.15 -3.22 -25.37
CA GLN A 64 1.41 -3.76 -26.71
C GLN A 64 2.68 -4.63 -26.75
N MET A 65 3.76 -4.20 -26.10
CA MET A 65 5.04 -4.93 -26.14
C MET A 65 5.07 -6.16 -25.25
N SER A 66 4.40 -6.12 -24.09
CA SER A 66 4.44 -7.20 -23.10
C SER A 66 3.35 -8.26 -23.31
N SER A 67 2.39 -8.00 -24.21
CA SER A 67 1.15 -8.78 -24.35
C SER A 67 0.32 -8.87 -23.05
N LEU A 68 0.61 -8.04 -22.05
CA LEU A 68 -0.18 -7.91 -20.82
C LEU A 68 -1.25 -6.84 -21.00
N LYS A 69 -2.44 -7.05 -20.42
CA LYS A 69 -3.51 -6.05 -20.44
C LYS A 69 -3.57 -5.31 -19.11
N ILE A 70 -3.35 -4.01 -19.14
CA ILE A 70 -3.58 -3.14 -17.98
C ILE A 70 -5.08 -3.02 -17.77
N ASN A 71 -5.53 -3.27 -16.54
CA ASN A 71 -6.93 -3.13 -16.18
C ASN A 71 -7.20 -1.72 -15.64
N PHE A 72 -7.45 -0.78 -16.54
CA PHE A 72 -7.74 0.61 -16.18
C PHE A 72 -9.04 0.72 -15.34
N ASP A 73 -10.03 -0.15 -15.55
CA ASP A 73 -11.28 -0.15 -14.77
C ASP A 73 -11.08 -0.53 -13.30
N LYS A 74 -10.08 -1.39 -13.01
CA LYS A 74 -9.65 -1.72 -11.64
C LYS A 74 -8.59 -0.77 -11.09
N SER A 75 -8.00 0.06 -11.94
CA SER A 75 -6.97 1.01 -11.55
C SER A 75 -7.64 2.30 -11.05
N ALA A 76 -7.06 2.88 -10.00
CA ALA A 76 -7.51 4.15 -9.45
C ALA A 76 -6.39 5.18 -9.54
N VAL A 77 -6.76 6.44 -9.74
CA VAL A 77 -5.83 7.58 -9.74
C VAL A 77 -6.10 8.42 -8.51
N MET A 78 -5.04 8.69 -7.76
CA MET A 78 -5.06 9.58 -6.61
C MET A 78 -4.37 10.87 -7.01
N VAL A 79 -5.08 12.01 -6.92
CA VAL A 79 -4.56 13.33 -7.31
C VAL A 79 -4.42 14.19 -6.05
N LEU A 80 -3.28 14.86 -5.92
CA LEU A 80 -2.96 15.71 -4.77
C LEU A 80 -2.68 17.14 -5.21
N GLY A 81 -3.28 18.12 -4.53
CA GLY A 81 -2.99 19.54 -4.75
C GLY A 81 -3.72 20.21 -5.92
N TYR A 82 -4.75 19.55 -6.48
CA TYR A 82 -5.57 20.07 -7.58
C TYR A 82 -7.03 20.27 -7.16
N GLY A 83 -7.77 21.08 -7.93
CA GLY A 83 -9.22 21.24 -7.74
C GLY A 83 -10.00 19.99 -8.15
N PRO A 84 -11.25 19.81 -7.68
CA PRO A 84 -12.05 18.61 -7.96
C PRO A 84 -12.26 18.36 -9.47
N ASP A 85 -12.48 19.41 -10.25
CA ASP A 85 -12.67 19.31 -11.70
C ASP A 85 -11.39 18.86 -12.42
N GLU A 86 -10.22 19.35 -11.98
CA GLU A 86 -8.93 18.95 -12.51
C GLU A 86 -8.58 17.50 -12.14
N CYS A 87 -8.88 17.11 -10.90
CA CYS A 87 -8.73 15.72 -10.44
C CYS A 87 -9.53 14.76 -11.33
N GLN A 88 -10.78 15.11 -11.64
CA GLN A 88 -11.61 14.31 -12.54
C GLN A 88 -11.04 14.29 -13.96
N SER A 89 -10.60 15.44 -14.48
CA SER A 89 -9.98 15.52 -15.80
C SER A 89 -8.73 14.63 -15.94
N ILE A 90 -7.88 14.58 -14.91
CA ILE A 90 -6.71 13.70 -14.87
C ILE A 90 -7.12 12.22 -14.86
N ALA A 91 -8.11 11.85 -14.06
CA ALA A 91 -8.63 10.48 -14.01
C ALA A 91 -9.22 10.05 -15.36
N ASP A 92 -9.99 10.92 -16.00
CA ASP A 92 -10.59 10.70 -17.32
C ASP A 92 -9.52 10.53 -18.41
N CYS A 93 -8.45 11.33 -18.38
CA CYS A 93 -7.32 11.22 -19.31
C CYS A 93 -6.62 9.84 -19.21
N LEU A 94 -6.53 9.30 -18.00
CA LEU A 94 -5.96 7.97 -17.77
C LEU A 94 -6.97 6.83 -17.97
N ASN A 95 -8.25 7.12 -18.19
CA ASN A 95 -9.38 6.18 -18.18
C ASN A 95 -9.45 5.36 -16.88
N CYS A 96 -9.08 5.96 -15.75
CA CYS A 96 -9.11 5.31 -14.44
C CYS A 96 -10.23 5.90 -13.59
N GLN A 97 -10.61 5.19 -12.54
CA GLN A 97 -11.49 5.75 -11.52
C GLN A 97 -10.74 6.80 -10.70
N LEU A 98 -11.39 7.91 -10.36
CA LEU A 98 -10.86 8.84 -9.37
C LEU A 98 -10.95 8.18 -8.00
N GLY A 99 -9.80 7.96 -7.37
CA GLY A 99 -9.70 7.39 -6.04
C GLY A 99 -9.67 8.47 -4.95
N SER A 100 -9.75 8.02 -3.70
CA SER A 100 -9.53 8.86 -2.53
C SER A 100 -8.58 8.19 -1.53
N PHE A 101 -7.89 9.01 -0.75
CA PHE A 101 -7.18 8.55 0.43
C PHE A 101 -8.14 8.37 1.62
N PRO A 102 -7.84 7.47 2.56
CA PRO A 102 -6.72 6.52 2.53
C PRO A 102 -7.00 5.33 1.59
N THR A 103 -5.95 4.84 0.93
CA THR A 103 -5.98 3.62 0.08
C THR A 103 -5.12 2.51 0.67
N SER A 104 -5.16 1.29 0.15
CA SER A 104 -4.35 0.16 0.66
C SER A 104 -3.37 -0.32 -0.40
N TYR A 105 -2.09 -0.43 -0.05
CA TYR A 105 -1.05 -1.05 -0.87
C TYR A 105 -0.35 -2.14 -0.06
N LEU A 106 -0.28 -3.37 -0.60
CA LEU A 106 0.30 -4.54 0.09
C LEU A 106 -0.27 -4.80 1.51
N GLY A 107 -1.53 -4.43 1.72
CA GLY A 107 -2.22 -4.57 2.99
C GLY A 107 -1.93 -3.48 4.02
N ILE A 108 -1.17 -2.44 3.65
CA ILE A 108 -0.89 -1.27 4.47
C ILE A 108 -1.70 -0.07 3.97
N PRO A 109 -2.40 0.68 4.85
CA PRO A 109 -3.07 1.91 4.46
C PRO A 109 -2.04 2.98 4.13
N ILE A 110 -2.22 3.66 3.00
CA ILE A 110 -1.49 4.84 2.55
C ILE A 110 -2.46 6.02 2.60
N SER A 111 -2.03 7.13 3.20
CA SER A 111 -2.80 8.37 3.26
C SER A 111 -1.91 9.53 2.79
N ASP A 112 -2.57 10.60 2.34
CA ASP A 112 -1.96 11.88 2.00
C ASP A 112 -1.57 12.69 3.25
N SER A 113 -2.08 12.28 4.41
CA SER A 113 -1.83 12.87 5.71
C SER A 113 -1.37 11.83 6.73
N ARG A 114 -1.09 12.26 7.96
CA ARG A 114 -0.73 11.34 9.04
C ARG A 114 -1.93 10.46 9.36
N LEU A 115 -1.75 9.14 9.18
CA LEU A 115 -2.78 8.15 9.50
C LEU A 115 -3.28 8.30 10.94
N THR A 116 -4.59 8.38 11.05
CA THR A 116 -5.33 8.41 12.31
C THR A 116 -5.47 6.99 12.89
N VAL A 117 -5.83 6.92 14.17
CA VAL A 117 -6.17 5.65 14.83
C VAL A 117 -7.26 4.91 14.07
N ALA A 118 -8.30 5.63 13.61
CA ALA A 118 -9.43 5.04 12.91
C ALA A 118 -9.03 4.39 11.58
N GLU A 119 -8.06 4.95 10.86
CA GLU A 119 -7.60 4.41 9.57
C GLU A 119 -6.65 3.22 9.74
N LEU A 120 -5.87 3.18 10.82
CA LEU A 120 -4.97 2.06 11.14
C LEU A 120 -5.69 0.89 11.83
N LEU A 121 -6.80 1.15 12.53
CA LEU A 121 -7.52 0.15 13.31
C LEU A 121 -7.96 -1.07 12.47
N PRO A 122 -8.53 -0.93 11.26
CA PRO A 122 -8.91 -2.08 10.42
C PRO A 122 -7.73 -3.01 10.12
N THR A 123 -6.55 -2.44 9.89
CA THR A 123 -5.32 -3.20 9.64
C THR A 123 -4.92 -4.01 10.87
N VAL A 124 -5.00 -3.41 12.06
CA VAL A 124 -4.76 -4.09 13.34
C VAL A 124 -5.80 -5.18 13.62
N THR A 125 -7.08 -4.92 13.37
CA THR A 125 -8.17 -5.89 13.58
C THR A 125 -8.06 -7.09 12.64
N LYS A 126 -7.63 -6.90 11.39
CA LYS A 126 -7.31 -8.02 10.48
C LYS A 126 -6.25 -8.96 11.08
N LEU A 127 -5.31 -8.45 11.86
CA LEU A 127 -4.32 -9.29 12.55
C LEU A 127 -4.96 -10.14 13.64
N GLN A 128 -5.92 -9.57 14.36
CA GLN A 128 -6.67 -10.29 15.40
C GLN A 128 -7.42 -11.49 14.80
N HIS A 129 -8.15 -11.28 13.70
CA HIS A 129 -8.89 -12.35 13.04
C HIS A 129 -8.01 -13.45 12.43
N ARG A 130 -6.71 -13.20 12.19
CA ARG A 130 -5.79 -14.26 11.75
C ARG A 130 -5.39 -15.21 12.87
N VAL A 131 -5.46 -14.75 14.12
CA VAL A 131 -5.08 -15.52 15.31
C VAL A 131 -6.31 -16.15 15.99
N GLU A 132 -7.50 -15.59 15.78
CA GLU A 132 -8.76 -16.09 16.34
C GLU A 132 -9.11 -17.56 15.98
N PRO A 133 -8.85 -18.08 14.76
CA PRO A 133 -9.08 -19.49 14.43
C PRO A 133 -8.20 -20.46 15.21
N TRP A 134 -7.07 -19.99 15.74
CA TRP A 134 -6.17 -20.79 16.54
C TRP A 134 -6.81 -20.89 17.91
N GLN A 135 -7.51 -21.99 18.14
CA GLN A 135 -8.29 -22.19 19.36
C GLN A 135 -7.37 -22.17 20.60
N GLY A 136 -7.17 -20.97 21.16
CA GLY A 136 -6.26 -20.73 22.29
C GLY A 136 -6.58 -21.57 23.52
N ARG A 137 -7.82 -22.08 23.62
CA ARG A 137 -8.27 -23.03 24.64
C ARG A 137 -7.57 -24.39 24.60
N TRP A 138 -7.13 -24.87 23.43
CA TRP A 138 -6.47 -26.18 23.29
C TRP A 138 -4.95 -26.08 23.24
N LEU A 139 -4.40 -24.86 23.34
CA LEU A 139 -2.96 -24.61 23.25
C LEU A 139 -2.36 -24.44 24.65
N SER A 140 -1.20 -25.07 24.87
CA SER A 140 -0.41 -24.81 26.07
C SER A 140 0.03 -23.34 26.13
N LYS A 141 0.37 -22.83 27.32
CA LYS A 141 0.91 -21.47 27.47
C LYS A 141 2.15 -21.25 26.58
N ALA A 142 3.05 -22.23 26.52
CA ALA A 142 4.23 -22.19 25.67
C ALA A 142 3.87 -22.09 24.17
N ALA A 143 2.92 -22.91 23.71
CA ALA A 143 2.47 -22.86 22.32
C ALA A 143 1.82 -21.51 21.97
N ARG A 144 1.04 -20.93 22.90
CA ARG A 144 0.45 -19.59 22.73
C ARG A 144 1.51 -18.48 22.66
N THR A 145 2.54 -18.52 23.50
CA THR A 145 3.66 -17.56 23.43
C THR A 145 4.40 -17.65 22.10
N VAL A 146 4.70 -18.86 21.63
CA VAL A 146 5.35 -19.07 20.34
C VAL A 146 4.48 -18.47 19.22
N LEU A 147 3.17 -18.70 19.26
CA LEU A 147 2.25 -18.19 18.24
C LEU A 147 2.15 -16.66 18.24
N ILE A 148 2.06 -16.03 19.42
CA ILE A 148 2.08 -14.57 19.56
C ILE A 148 3.36 -14.02 18.91
N ASN A 149 4.52 -14.60 19.24
CA ASN A 149 5.79 -14.12 18.73
C ASN A 149 5.98 -14.35 17.22
N SER A 150 5.57 -15.51 16.71
CA SER A 150 5.80 -15.86 15.30
C SER A 150 4.85 -15.15 14.34
N SER A 151 3.59 -14.92 14.73
CA SER A 151 2.55 -14.40 13.84
C SER A 151 2.13 -12.97 14.14
N LEU A 152 1.87 -12.65 15.41
CA LEU A 152 1.32 -11.35 15.78
C LEU A 152 2.45 -10.31 15.91
N SER A 153 3.50 -10.63 16.65
CA SER A 153 4.63 -9.71 16.85
C SER A 153 5.35 -9.40 15.54
N SER A 154 5.57 -10.38 14.66
CA SER A 154 6.20 -10.17 13.35
C SER A 154 5.42 -9.21 12.46
N LEU A 155 4.09 -9.32 12.45
CA LEU A 155 3.21 -8.49 11.63
C LEU A 155 3.02 -7.08 12.21
N LEU A 156 3.04 -6.96 13.53
CA LEU A 156 3.09 -5.65 14.21
C LEU A 156 4.40 -4.92 13.94
N LEU A 157 5.53 -5.63 14.01
CA LEU A 157 6.83 -5.08 13.64
C LEU A 157 6.85 -4.62 12.18
N PHE A 158 6.22 -5.37 11.28
CA PHE A 158 6.05 -4.95 9.89
C PHE A 158 5.33 -3.61 9.79
N ILE A 159 4.16 -3.44 10.41
CA ILE A 159 3.41 -2.15 10.38
C ILE A 159 4.22 -1.03 11.06
N MET A 160 4.84 -1.31 12.20
CA MET A 160 5.66 -0.34 12.94
C MET A 160 6.90 0.12 12.17
N SER A 161 7.38 -0.70 11.22
CA SER A 161 8.50 -0.30 10.37
C SER A 161 8.14 0.83 9.40
N PHE A 162 6.85 1.01 9.08
CA PHE A 162 6.34 2.09 8.24
C PHE A 162 5.78 3.27 9.04
N TYR A 163 5.10 2.99 10.16
CA TYR A 163 4.39 4.01 10.94
C TYR A 163 4.66 3.92 12.44
N ASN A 164 4.83 5.09 13.06
CA ASN A 164 4.74 5.20 14.51
C ASN A 164 3.27 5.02 14.94
N LEU A 165 2.99 3.89 15.60
CA LEU A 165 1.64 3.60 16.10
C LEU A 165 1.27 4.55 17.25
N HIS A 166 0.00 4.92 17.29
CA HIS A 166 -0.56 5.69 18.40
C HIS A 166 -0.65 4.82 19.67
N GLU A 167 -0.48 5.44 20.84
CA GLU A 167 -0.53 4.73 22.13
C GLU A 167 -1.83 3.93 22.32
N THR A 168 -2.96 4.45 21.85
CA THR A 168 -4.25 3.74 21.84
C THR A 168 -4.18 2.40 21.10
N LEU A 169 -3.51 2.36 19.94
CA LEU A 169 -3.35 1.12 19.17
C LEU A 169 -2.44 0.13 19.90
N HIS A 170 -1.37 0.62 20.53
CA HIS A 170 -0.52 -0.22 21.37
C HIS A 170 -1.30 -0.90 22.49
N HIS A 171 -2.19 -0.17 23.18
CA HIS A 171 -3.03 -0.75 24.23
C HIS A 171 -4.03 -1.78 23.69
N GLU A 172 -4.68 -1.52 22.56
CA GLU A 172 -5.60 -2.48 21.93
C GLU A 172 -4.89 -3.78 21.51
N ILE A 173 -3.69 -3.66 20.94
CA ILE A 173 -2.85 -4.80 20.58
C ILE A 173 -2.44 -5.61 21.82
N ALA A 174 -1.96 -4.93 22.87
CA ALA A 174 -1.54 -5.58 24.11
C ALA A 174 -2.71 -6.29 24.81
N LYS A 175 -3.88 -5.65 24.83
CA LYS A 175 -5.13 -6.25 25.34
C LYS A 175 -5.50 -7.51 24.59
N PHE A 176 -5.39 -7.51 23.26
CA PHE A 176 -5.62 -8.69 22.44
C PHE A 176 -4.62 -9.82 22.74
N GLN A 177 -3.33 -9.50 22.80
CA GLN A 177 -2.27 -10.44 23.16
C GLN A 177 -2.51 -11.10 24.52
N ALA A 178 -2.83 -10.28 25.53
CA ALA A 178 -3.15 -10.76 26.87
C ALA A 178 -4.37 -11.69 26.84
N ARG A 179 -5.47 -11.28 26.17
CA ARG A 179 -6.66 -12.11 26.06
C ARG A 179 -6.36 -13.47 25.42
N PHE A 180 -5.59 -13.51 24.33
CA PHE A 180 -5.20 -14.76 23.68
C PHE A 180 -4.33 -15.65 24.59
N PHE A 181 -3.35 -15.05 25.27
CA PHE A 181 -2.48 -15.75 26.20
C PHE A 181 -3.24 -16.36 27.39
N TRP A 182 -4.33 -15.73 27.85
CA TRP A 182 -5.14 -16.20 28.98
C TRP A 182 -6.40 -16.99 28.60
N ALA A 183 -6.74 -17.14 27.31
CA ALA A 183 -7.96 -17.76 26.76
C ALA A 183 -8.23 -19.26 27.09
N GLY A 184 -7.55 -19.82 28.10
CA GLY A 184 -7.69 -21.21 28.55
C GLY A 184 -7.56 -21.38 30.06
N GLU A 185 -7.64 -20.29 30.85
CA GLU A 185 -7.59 -20.36 32.32
C GLU A 185 -8.96 -20.37 33.00
N GLY A 186 -10.06 -20.21 32.24
CA GLY A 186 -11.41 -20.10 32.78
C GLY A 186 -12.23 -21.39 32.87
N ASP A 187 -11.62 -22.57 32.72
CA ASP A 187 -12.33 -23.86 32.81
C ASP A 187 -11.64 -24.80 33.81
N LYS A 188 -11.60 -24.35 35.07
CA LYS A 188 -11.25 -25.17 36.24
C LYS A 188 -12.27 -24.96 37.34
#